data_AF-A0A7Y4XG45-F1
#
_entry.id   AF-A0A7Y4XG45-F1
#
_cell.length_a   1.000
_cell.length_b   1.000
_cell.length_c   1.000
_cell.angle_alpha   90.00
_cell.angle_beta   90.00
_cell.angle_gamma   90.00
#
_symmetry.space_group_name_H-M   'P 1'
#
loop_
_entity.id
_entity.type
_entity.pdbx_description
1 polymer ?
#
loop_
_entity_poly.entity_id
_entity_poly.type
_entity_poly.pdbx_seq_one_letter_code
_entity_poly.pdbx_strand_id
1 'polypeptide(L)'
;MRLLNVTAFCFAVASAFLLYSLNYETRHLEAQIQGQERAAQKAKSDIAVLKAERSHLSRPERIDPLARQLGLMPPRPDQLVAPDVAAAIAVTGKAPVALRRLAESE
;
A
#
# COMPACT_ATOMS: atom_id res chain seq x y z
N MET A 1 -52.14 -15.20 35.61
CA MET A 1 -52.22 -13.87 34.97
C MET A 1 -51.08 -12.92 35.34
N ARG A 2 -50.81 -12.63 36.63
CA ARG A 2 -49.74 -11.70 37.02
C ARG A 2 -48.32 -12.13 36.60
N LEU A 3 -47.97 -13.41 36.75
CA LEU A 3 -46.66 -13.95 36.35
C LEU A 3 -46.41 -13.84 34.83
N LEU A 4 -47.43 -14.11 34.01
CA LEU A 4 -47.34 -14.00 32.55
C LEU A 4 -47.06 -12.56 32.10
N ASN A 5 -47.69 -11.58 32.75
CA ASN A 5 -47.46 -10.18 32.43
C ASN A 5 -46.06 -9.72 32.84
N VAL A 6 -45.55 -10.20 33.98
CA VAL A 6 -44.19 -9.88 34.44
C VAL A 6 -43.15 -10.48 33.52
N THR A 7 -43.31 -11.74 33.09
CA THR A 7 -42.37 -12.34 32.13
C THR A 7 -42.43 -11.65 30.78
N ALA A 8 -43.63 -11.32 30.27
CA ALA A 8 -43.78 -10.56 29.03
C ALA A 8 -43.13 -9.17 29.12
N PHE A 9 -43.28 -8.48 30.26
CA PHE A 9 -42.65 -7.19 30.50
C PHE A 9 -41.12 -7.30 30.54
N CYS A 10 -40.56 -8.28 31.28
CA CYS A 10 -39.13 -8.53 31.29
C CYS A 10 -38.60 -8.85 29.89
N PHE A 11 -39.35 -9.63 29.10
CA PHE A 11 -38.96 -9.95 27.73
C PHE A 11 -38.95 -8.72 26.82
N ALA A 12 -39.95 -7.84 26.96
CA ALA A 12 -40.00 -6.58 26.22
C ALA A 12 -38.83 -5.66 26.58
N VAL A 13 -38.49 -5.55 27.87
CA VAL A 13 -37.35 -4.76 28.35
C VAL A 13 -36.04 -5.34 27.81
N ALA A 14 -35.83 -6.66 27.92
CA ALA A 14 -34.64 -7.33 27.37
C ALA A 14 -34.51 -7.13 25.86
N SER A 15 -35.62 -7.21 25.11
CA SER A 15 -35.64 -6.93 23.68
C SER A 15 -35.27 -5.48 23.36
N ALA A 16 -35.78 -4.51 24.12
CA ALA A 16 -35.42 -3.11 23.96
C ALA A 16 -33.92 -2.86 24.22
N PHE A 17 -33.35 -3.48 25.26
CA PHE A 17 -31.92 -3.41 25.54
C PHE A 17 -31.07 -4.06 24.45
N LEU A 18 -31.46 -5.24 23.97
CA LEU A 18 -30.77 -5.93 22.85
C LEU A 18 -30.77 -5.06 21.60
N LEU A 19 -31.93 -4.52 21.23
CA LEU A 19 -32.05 -3.67 20.04
C LEU A 19 -31.20 -2.40 20.17
N TYR A 20 -31.21 -1.78 21.36
CA TYR A 20 -30.40 -0.60 21.63
C TYR A 20 -28.89 -0.91 21.52
N SER A 21 -28.43 -2.00 22.15
CA SER A 21 -27.03 -2.43 22.10
C SER A 21 -26.57 -2.70 20.67
N LEU A 22 -27.38 -3.42 19.90
CA LEU A 22 -27.06 -3.77 18.51
C LEU A 22 -27.02 -2.53 17.61
N ASN A 23 -27.93 -1.58 17.80
CA ASN A 23 -27.95 -0.33 17.07
C ASN A 23 -26.70 0.52 17.40
N TYR A 24 -26.27 0.52 18.66
CA TYR A 24 -25.09 1.27 19.09
C TYR A 24 -23.78 0.67 18.59
N GLU A 25 -23.62 -0.65 18.66
CA GLU A 25 -22.44 -1.34 18.12
C GLU A 25 -22.34 -1.16 16.60
N THR A 26 -23.46 -1.25 15.88
CA THR A 26 -23.49 -1.05 14.43
C THR A 26 -23.03 0.35 14.06
N ARG A 27 -23.52 1.39 14.76
CA ARG A 27 -23.11 2.79 14.48
C ARG A 27 -21.64 3.05 14.78
N HIS A 28 -21.09 2.43 15.82
CA HIS A 28 -19.67 2.56 16.13
C HIS A 28 -18.79 1.88 15.09
N LEU A 29 -19.18 0.68 14.65
CA LEU A 29 -18.45 -0.07 13.63
C LEU A 29 -18.50 0.64 12.27
N GLU A 30 -19.66 1.18 11.90
CA GLU A 30 -19.84 1.97 10.68
C GLU A 30 -18.95 3.21 10.67
N ALA A 31 -18.85 3.93 11.80
CA ALA A 31 -17.97 5.10 11.90
C ALA A 31 -16.49 4.74 11.73
N GLN A 32 -16.05 3.59 12.26
CA GLN A 32 -14.68 3.11 12.10
C GLN A 32 -14.38 2.71 10.65
N ILE A 33 -15.30 1.98 10.00
CA ILE A 33 -15.17 1.57 8.61
C ILE A 33 -15.09 2.81 7.70
N GLN A 34 -15.97 3.80 7.90
CA GLN A 34 -15.92 5.05 7.12
C GLN A 34 -14.61 5.82 7.33
N GLY A 35 -14.07 5.85 8.56
CA GLY A 35 -12.79 6.47 8.84
C GLY A 35 -11.64 5.78 8.09
N GLN A 36 -11.61 4.44 8.14
CA GLN A 36 -10.58 3.64 7.47
C GLN A 36 -10.69 3.73 5.94
N GLU A 37 -11.89 3.73 5.39
CA GLU A 37 -12.12 3.88 3.95
C GLU A 37 -11.66 5.24 3.44
N ARG A 38 -11.96 6.32 4.18
CA ARG A 38 -11.45 7.68 3.86
C ARG A 38 -9.92 7.72 3.89
N ALA A 39 -9.29 7.11 4.90
CA ALA A 39 -7.84 7.04 4.99
C ALA A 39 -7.23 6.26 3.81
N ALA A 40 -7.83 5.12 3.46
CA ALA A 40 -7.41 4.31 2.32
C ALA A 40 -7.56 5.07 0.99
N GLN A 41 -8.65 5.80 0.81
CA GLN A 41 -8.89 6.61 -0.38
C GLN A 41 -7.87 7.75 -0.48
N LYS A 42 -7.55 8.41 0.64
CA LYS A 42 -6.49 9.43 0.68
C LYS A 42 -5.14 8.84 0.30
N ALA A 43 -4.75 7.71 0.89
CA ALA A 43 -3.49 7.05 0.58
C ALA A 43 -3.38 6.66 -0.91
N LYS A 44 -4.47 6.16 -1.52
CA LYS A 44 -4.51 5.87 -2.96
C LYS A 44 -4.30 7.12 -3.82
N SER A 45 -4.94 8.24 -3.46
CA SER A 45 -4.75 9.53 -4.13
C SER A 45 -3.31 10.01 -4.02
N ASP A 46 -2.73 9.96 -2.83
CA ASP A 46 -1.35 10.39 -2.57
C ASP A 46 -0.35 9.55 -3.41
N ILE A 47 -0.56 8.23 -3.48
CA ILE A 47 0.24 7.33 -4.33
C ILE A 47 0.11 7.71 -5.81
N ALA A 48 -1.10 8.04 -6.29
CA ALA A 48 -1.31 8.44 -7.67
C ALA A 48 -0.54 9.72 -8.01
N VAL A 49 -0.56 10.71 -7.11
CA VAL A 49 0.22 11.95 -7.25
C VAL A 49 1.71 11.65 -7.25
N LEU A 50 2.21 10.91 -6.26
CA LEU A 50 3.63 10.55 -6.17
C LEU A 50 4.11 9.76 -7.40
N LYS A 51 3.26 8.91 -7.97
CA LYS A 51 3.57 8.18 -9.20
C LYS A 51 3.67 9.12 -10.40
N ALA A 52 2.79 10.13 -10.49
CA ALA A 52 2.85 11.16 -11.52
C ALA A 52 4.10 12.03 -11.38
N GLU A 53 4.42 12.46 -10.15
CA GLU A 53 5.64 13.22 -9.85
C GLU A 53 6.89 12.42 -10.20
N ARG A 54 6.95 11.15 -9.80
CA ARG A 54 8.04 10.25 -10.16
C ARG A 54 8.18 10.13 -11.67
N SER A 55 7.08 9.93 -12.39
CA SER A 55 7.10 9.85 -13.86
C SER A 55 7.58 11.16 -14.51
N HIS A 56 7.30 12.30 -13.89
CA HIS A 56 7.78 13.60 -14.35
C HIS A 56 9.28 13.81 -14.07
N LEU A 57 9.76 13.38 -12.90
CA LEU A 57 11.16 13.49 -12.50
C LEU A 57 12.07 12.46 -13.20
N SER A 58 11.55 11.28 -13.54
CA SER A 58 12.32 10.20 -14.18
C SER A 58 12.43 10.34 -15.70
N ARG A 59 12.09 11.50 -16.27
CA ARG A 59 12.10 11.72 -17.72
C ARG A 59 13.55 11.75 -18.24
N PRO A 60 13.91 10.90 -19.21
CA PRO A 60 15.29 10.79 -19.70
C PRO A 60 15.78 12.12 -20.29
N GLU A 61 14.89 12.90 -20.90
CA GLU A 61 15.22 14.20 -21.49
C GLU A 61 15.76 15.20 -20.46
N ARG A 62 15.43 15.00 -19.17
CA ARG A 62 15.91 15.83 -18.05
C ARG A 62 17.15 15.25 -17.39
N ILE A 63 17.31 13.94 -17.38
CA ILE A 63 18.41 13.24 -16.73
C ILE A 63 19.67 13.29 -17.61
N ASP A 64 19.53 13.09 -18.92
CA ASP A 64 20.66 13.07 -19.87
C ASP A 64 21.55 14.33 -19.82
N PRO A 65 21.02 15.56 -19.84
CA PRO A 65 21.87 16.76 -19.77
C PRO A 65 22.63 16.86 -18.44
N LEU A 66 22.00 16.50 -17.31
CA LEU A 66 22.65 16.47 -16.00
C LEU A 66 23.73 15.38 -15.92
N ALA A 67 23.44 14.18 -16.45
CA ALA A 67 24.37 13.07 -16.49
C ALA A 67 25.62 13.43 -17.30
N ARG A 68 25.46 14.10 -18.44
CA ARG A 68 26.59 14.56 -19.27
C ARG A 68 27.43 15.64 -18.60
N GLN A 69 26.81 16.55 -17.84
CA GLN A 69 27.55 17.53 -17.03
C GLN A 69 28.39 16.85 -15.92
N LEU A 70 27.93 15.71 -15.40
CA LEU A 70 28.65 14.90 -14.43
C LEU A 70 29.68 13.96 -15.07
N GLY A 71 29.88 14.02 -16.39
CA GLY A 71 30.81 13.14 -17.11
C GLY A 71 30.34 11.69 -17.24
N LEU A 72 29.06 11.40 -16.94
CA LEU A 72 28.50 10.08 -17.10
C LEU A 72 28.26 9.79 -18.58
N MET A 73 28.57 8.55 -18.99
CA MET A 73 28.35 8.05 -20.34
C MET A 73 27.13 7.10 -20.36
N PRO A 74 26.48 6.93 -21.52
CA PRO A 74 25.46 5.91 -21.68
C PRO A 74 25.98 4.54 -21.24
N PRO A 75 25.18 3.75 -20.50
CA PRO A 75 25.60 2.43 -20.04
C PRO A 75 25.93 1.55 -21.23
N ARG A 76 27.05 0.84 -21.13
CA ARG A 76 27.48 -0.10 -22.17
C ARG A 76 26.66 -1.40 -22.08
N PRO A 77 26.50 -2.16 -23.17
CA PRO A 77 25.68 -3.39 -23.17
C PRO A 77 26.12 -4.43 -22.13
N ASP A 78 27.41 -4.51 -21.82
CA ASP A 78 28.02 -5.36 -20.78
C ASP A 78 27.67 -4.92 -19.35
N GLN A 79 27.25 -3.67 -19.15
CA GLN A 79 26.84 -3.12 -17.86
C GLN A 79 25.33 -3.27 -17.61
N LEU A 80 24.57 -3.73 -18.61
CA LEU A 80 23.13 -3.95 -18.50
C LEU A 80 22.85 -5.37 -17.99
N VAL A 81 22.13 -5.46 -16.88
CA VAL A 81 21.66 -6.73 -16.34
C VAL A 81 20.38 -7.14 -17.07
N ALA A 82 20.25 -8.42 -17.40
CA ALA A 82 19.06 -8.96 -18.04
C ALA A 82 17.79 -8.63 -17.23
N PRO A 83 16.65 -8.30 -17.88
CA PRO A 83 15.47 -7.75 -17.21
C PRO A 83 14.82 -8.70 -16.19
N ASP A 84 14.91 -10.01 -16.43
CA ASP A 84 14.51 -11.07 -15.50
C ASP A 84 15.37 -11.10 -14.24
N VAL A 85 16.68 -10.93 -14.39
CA VAL A 85 17.64 -10.84 -13.29
C VAL A 85 17.46 -9.51 -12.52
N ALA A 86 17.18 -8.42 -13.21
CA ALA A 86 16.88 -7.13 -12.59
C ALA A 86 15.61 -7.20 -11.71
N ALA A 87 14.56 -7.89 -12.17
CA ALA A 87 13.35 -8.14 -11.38
C ALA A 87 13.66 -8.99 -10.14
N ALA A 88 14.49 -10.02 -10.27
CA ALA A 88 14.90 -10.87 -9.14
C ALA A 88 15.71 -10.09 -8.08
N ILE A 89 16.60 -9.16 -8.49
CA ILE A 89 17.34 -8.27 -7.59
C ILE A 89 16.40 -7.32 -6.85
N ALA A 90 15.41 -6.75 -7.55
CA ALA A 90 14.44 -5.82 -6.97
C ALA A 90 13.58 -6.48 -5.87
N VAL A 91 13.29 -7.78 -6.00
CA VAL A 91 12.53 -8.56 -5.01
C VAL A 91 13.42 -9.04 -3.85
N THR A 92 14.67 -9.42 -4.14
CA THR A 92 15.56 -10.08 -3.16
C THR A 92 16.46 -9.10 -2.41
N GLY A 93 16.67 -7.89 -2.93
CA GLY A 93 17.54 -6.87 -2.33
C GLY A 93 19.05 -7.20 -2.35
N LYS A 94 19.44 -8.33 -2.94
CA LYS A 94 20.84 -8.75 -3.12
C LYS A 94 21.13 -8.94 -4.61
N ALA A 95 22.22 -8.34 -5.08
CA ALA A 95 22.76 -8.66 -6.39
C ALA A 95 23.14 -10.16 -6.44
N PRO A 96 22.77 -10.91 -7.50
CA PRO A 96 23.20 -12.27 -7.64
C PRO A 96 24.73 -12.31 -7.70
N VAL A 97 25.30 -13.16 -6.86
CA VAL A 97 26.75 -13.37 -6.66
C VAL A 97 27.51 -13.68 -7.97
N ALA A 98 26.80 -13.97 -9.07
CA ALA A 98 27.35 -14.20 -10.39
C ALA A 98 28.10 -13.00 -11.00
N LEU A 99 27.78 -11.75 -10.62
CA LEU A 99 28.49 -10.56 -11.13
C LEU A 99 29.86 -10.35 -10.48
N ARG A 100 30.14 -10.96 -9.31
CA ARG A 100 31.42 -10.79 -8.62
C ARG A 100 32.56 -11.56 -9.29
N ARG A 101 32.27 -12.68 -9.94
CA ARG A 101 33.30 -13.54 -10.56
C ARG A 101 33.84 -13.01 -11.88
N LEU A 102 33.12 -12.13 -12.57
CA LEU A 102 33.58 -11.49 -13.80
C LEU A 102 34.46 -10.26 -13.53
N ALA A 103 34.37 -9.66 -12.34
CA ALA A 103 35.24 -8.55 -11.92
C ALA A 103 36.57 -9.00 -11.30
N GLU A 104 36.72 -10.29 -10.97
CA GLU A 104 37.94 -10.88 -10.41
C GLU A 104 38.76 -11.68 -11.45
N SER A 105 38.37 -11.63 -12.74
CA SER A 105 39.04 -12.33 -13.85
C SER A 105 39.58 -11.40 -14.94
N GLU A 106 40.05 -10.21 -14.57
CA GLU A 106 41.06 -9.43 -15.32
C GLU A 106 42.22 -9.06 -14.40
#